data_AF-G1V594-F1
#
_entry.id   AF-G1V594-F1
#
_cell.length_a   1.000
_cell.length_b   1.000
_cell.length_c   1.000
_cell.angle_alpha   90.00
_cell.angle_beta   90.00
_cell.angle_gamma   90.00
#
_symmetry.space_group_name_H-M   'P 1'
#
loop_
_entity.id
_entity.type
_entity.pdbx_description
1 polymer ?
#
loop_
_entity_poly.entity_id
_entity_poly.type
_entity_poly.pdbx_seq_one_letter_code
_entity_poly.pdbx_strand_id
1 'polypeptide(L)'
;MLRSIDQEKCIGCGSCFKTCGFDVFRLETKRPESAPCQAACPAGIDIRSYAHLLQQGKTAEAAEELLSRNPLPGLTCRVCPRFCESKCTRKGIDASVNVNALEQYLAEWLARRDVEPVPVTRAGRVAIVGSGAAGMAAAFFMRRKGYAVTVYEKEGHPGGQFRTPEFADALEAQIRFLKAEGIEFRCNTPVGDGEAVTVRSLRAHHVKAVILATGAARDKAERTTPPFASIVDITPDQFIDADPLTLATRTNGVFAAGPVRGGSHLAPHEVRDAFEAAFSADRFVNGWDMLESRPPRKLEVYEMHTGTLFEYDPELPVGNLPASPRNDRARDAEGRPVPFGYETACREANRCLTCGAKAYAHYKDDCMTCFFCEQACPTGAIIVNPFKERLPRTIECTREGVN
;
A
#
# COMPACT_ATOMS: atom_id res chain seq x y z
N MET A 1 10.83 36.73 4.78
CA MET A 1 10.09 35.56 4.29
C MET A 1 11.04 34.37 4.13
N LEU A 2 10.50 33.15 3.98
CA LEU A 2 11.29 31.95 3.65
C LEU A 2 12.16 32.24 2.41
N ARG A 3 13.48 32.13 2.54
CA ARG A 3 14.41 32.45 1.45
C ARG A 3 14.56 31.24 0.53
N SER A 4 14.97 30.12 1.11
CA SER A 4 15.34 28.89 0.39
C SER A 4 15.26 27.66 1.28
N ILE A 5 15.20 26.50 0.65
CA ILE A 5 15.34 25.18 1.26
C ILE A 5 16.44 24.45 0.50
N ASP A 6 17.53 24.12 1.19
CA ASP A 6 18.64 23.32 0.68
C ASP A 6 18.19 21.87 0.52
N GLN A 7 18.00 21.44 -0.72
CA GLN A 7 17.48 20.11 -1.05
C GLN A 7 18.51 19.00 -0.82
N GLU A 8 19.80 19.31 -0.79
CA GLU A 8 20.86 18.35 -0.50
C GLU A 8 20.88 18.03 1.00
N LYS A 9 20.72 19.06 1.85
CA LYS A 9 20.63 18.88 3.31
C LYS A 9 19.27 18.40 3.81
N CYS A 10 18.20 18.58 3.03
CA CYS A 10 16.86 18.20 3.46
C CYS A 10 16.72 16.67 3.54
N ILE A 11 16.48 16.13 4.74
CA ILE A 11 16.29 14.68 4.95
C ILE A 11 14.83 14.23 4.89
N GLY A 12 13.89 15.17 4.67
CA GLY A 12 12.47 14.86 4.60
C GLY A 12 11.78 14.54 5.92
N CYS A 13 12.38 14.87 7.07
CA CYS A 13 11.84 14.55 8.40
C CYS A 13 10.46 15.15 8.71
N GLY A 14 10.05 16.18 7.96
CA GLY A 14 8.78 16.87 8.14
C GLY A 14 8.73 17.83 9.33
N SER A 15 9.85 18.12 10.02
CA SER A 15 9.89 19.08 11.14
C SER A 15 9.29 20.42 10.76
N CYS A 16 9.69 20.96 9.61
CA CYS A 16 9.18 22.24 9.12
C CYS A 16 7.68 22.24 8.82
N PHE A 17 7.17 21.14 8.26
CA PHE A 17 5.75 20.95 8.00
C PHE A 17 4.96 20.90 9.32
N LYS A 18 5.44 20.17 10.33
CA LYS A 18 4.76 20.01 11.61
C LYS A 18 4.82 21.24 12.51
N THR A 19 5.88 22.04 12.41
CA THR A 19 6.10 23.22 13.27
C THR A 19 5.51 24.51 12.65
N CYS A 20 5.27 24.55 11.35
CA CYS A 20 4.77 25.77 10.70
C CYS A 20 3.28 25.99 10.96
N GLY A 21 2.94 26.90 11.88
CA GLY A 21 1.54 27.30 12.14
C GLY A 21 0.85 28.02 10.98
N PHE A 22 1.59 28.39 9.93
CA PHE A 22 1.08 29.03 8.71
C PHE A 22 1.06 28.08 7.51
N ASP A 23 1.34 26.79 7.72
CA ASP A 23 1.21 25.73 6.70
C ASP A 23 1.98 25.98 5.38
N VAL A 24 3.10 26.71 5.46
CA VAL A 24 3.94 27.11 4.31
C VAL A 24 4.56 25.92 3.57
N PHE A 25 4.86 24.84 4.29
CA PHE A 25 5.65 23.72 3.78
C PHE A 25 4.77 22.56 3.34
N ARG A 26 5.20 21.85 2.30
CA ARG A 26 4.70 20.53 1.92
C ARG A 26 5.86 19.56 1.77
N LEU A 27 5.57 18.26 1.80
CA LEU A 27 6.55 17.21 1.55
C LEU A 27 6.27 16.55 0.21
N GLU A 28 7.28 16.53 -0.66
CA GLU A 28 7.29 15.70 -1.84
C GLU A 28 7.58 14.26 -1.41
N THR A 29 6.51 13.47 -1.31
CA THR A 29 6.58 12.06 -0.89
C THR A 29 6.75 11.11 -2.08
N LYS A 30 6.50 11.55 -3.31
CA LYS A 30 6.73 10.74 -4.51
C LYS A 30 8.16 10.95 -4.99
N ARG A 31 9.06 10.10 -4.50
CA ARG A 31 10.51 10.18 -4.74
C ARG A 31 11.00 8.91 -5.43
N PRO A 32 12.09 8.98 -6.21
CA PRO A 32 12.72 7.80 -6.80
C PRO A 32 13.17 6.80 -5.72
N GLU A 33 13.65 7.31 -4.58
CA GLU A 33 14.02 6.49 -3.43
C GLU A 33 12.79 6.10 -2.61
N SER A 34 12.73 4.82 -2.27
CA SER A 34 11.70 4.25 -1.42
C SER A 34 11.99 4.53 0.05
N ALA A 35 10.93 4.79 0.81
CA ALA A 35 11.03 4.69 2.26
C ALA A 35 11.31 3.23 2.68
N PRO A 36 12.02 2.98 3.80
CA PRO A 36 12.31 1.62 4.28
C PRO A 36 11.07 0.74 4.48
N CYS A 37 9.97 1.35 4.95
CA CYS A 37 8.70 0.66 5.16
C CYS A 37 8.03 0.23 3.84
N GLN A 38 8.12 1.05 2.80
CA GLN A 38 7.61 0.72 1.45
C GLN A 38 8.46 -0.38 0.80
N ALA A 39 9.78 -0.30 0.94
CA ALA A 39 10.70 -1.31 0.41
C ALA A 39 10.52 -2.68 1.08
N ALA A 40 10.18 -2.69 2.37
CA ALA A 40 9.87 -3.90 3.12
C ALA A 40 8.47 -4.47 2.81
N CYS A 41 7.54 -3.65 2.29
CA CYS A 41 6.18 -4.08 2.03
C CYS A 41 6.12 -4.94 0.74
N PRO A 42 5.67 -6.21 0.81
CA PRO A 42 5.56 -7.03 -0.38
C PRO A 42 4.66 -6.42 -1.44
N ALA A 43 3.53 -5.81 -1.05
CA ALA A 43 2.61 -5.10 -1.93
C ALA A 43 3.17 -3.76 -2.46
N GLY A 44 4.24 -3.24 -1.86
CA GLY A 44 4.88 -1.98 -2.29
C GLY A 44 4.08 -0.73 -1.98
N ILE A 45 3.27 -0.76 -0.92
CA ILE A 45 2.44 0.37 -0.49
C ILE A 45 3.35 1.55 -0.12
N ASP A 46 3.06 2.73 -0.66
CA ASP A 46 3.75 3.97 -0.28
C ASP A 46 3.16 4.53 1.03
N ILE A 47 3.63 3.94 2.13
CA ILE A 47 3.22 4.30 3.50
C ILE A 47 3.56 5.73 3.85
N ARG A 48 4.66 6.25 3.30
CA ARG A 48 5.08 7.64 3.48
C ARG A 48 4.04 8.59 2.90
N SER A 49 3.57 8.32 1.68
CA SER A 49 2.60 9.17 0.97
C SER A 49 1.25 9.22 1.67
N TYR A 50 0.62 8.08 1.97
CA TYR A 50 -0.70 8.13 2.63
C TYR A 50 -0.59 8.65 4.08
N ALA A 51 0.50 8.39 4.80
CA ALA A 51 0.69 8.95 6.13
C ALA A 51 0.80 10.48 6.09
N HIS A 52 1.49 11.04 5.08
CA HIS A 52 1.54 12.49 4.90
C HIS A 52 0.15 13.08 4.59
N LEU A 53 -0.68 12.38 3.80
CA LEU A 53 -2.06 12.79 3.55
C LEU A 53 -2.91 12.76 4.83
N LEU A 54 -2.75 11.74 5.67
CA LEU A 54 -3.42 11.68 6.98
C LEU A 54 -2.96 12.82 7.92
N GLN A 55 -1.69 13.23 7.87
CA GLN A 55 -1.23 14.40 8.63
C GLN A 55 -1.95 15.70 8.22
N GLN A 56 -2.44 15.77 6.98
CA GLN A 56 -3.20 16.90 6.45
C GLN A 56 -4.72 16.75 6.64
N GLY A 57 -5.19 15.69 7.33
CA GLY A 57 -6.61 15.38 7.45
C GLY A 57 -7.27 14.88 6.16
N LYS A 58 -6.47 14.56 5.13
CA LYS A 58 -6.94 14.12 3.80
C LYS A 58 -7.20 12.62 3.76
N THR A 59 -8.20 12.16 4.50
CA THR A 59 -8.50 10.73 4.64
C THR A 59 -8.89 10.09 3.30
N ALA A 60 -9.66 10.79 2.46
CA ALA A 60 -10.10 10.25 1.18
C ALA A 60 -8.91 10.00 0.24
N GLU A 61 -8.02 10.97 0.11
CA GLU A 61 -6.82 10.85 -0.71
C GLU A 61 -5.86 9.80 -0.14
N ALA A 62 -5.72 9.71 1.19
CA ALA A 62 -4.93 8.67 1.83
C ALA A 62 -5.47 7.26 1.52
N ALA A 63 -6.80 7.09 1.50
CA ALA A 63 -7.44 5.83 1.15
C ALA A 63 -7.21 5.47 -0.32
N GLU A 64 -7.32 6.43 -1.26
CA GLU A 64 -7.03 6.17 -2.68
C GLU A 64 -5.54 5.84 -2.91
N GLU A 65 -4.62 6.51 -2.20
CA GLU A 65 -3.18 6.18 -2.26
C GLU A 65 -2.91 4.75 -1.73
N LEU A 66 -3.59 4.32 -0.67
CA LEU A 66 -3.54 2.94 -0.19
C LEU A 66 -4.08 1.95 -1.23
N LEU A 67 -5.26 2.24 -1.80
CA LEU A 67 -5.91 1.41 -2.82
C LEU A 67 -5.11 1.29 -4.11
N SER A 68 -4.21 2.23 -4.40
CA SER A 68 -3.30 2.16 -5.56
C SER A 68 -2.42 0.90 -5.56
N ARG A 69 -2.17 0.32 -4.37
CA ARG A 69 -1.32 -0.86 -4.17
C ARG A 69 -1.99 -1.98 -3.40
N ASN A 70 -2.92 -1.67 -2.49
CA ASN A 70 -3.58 -2.67 -1.66
C ASN A 70 -5.10 -2.46 -1.67
N PRO A 71 -5.84 -3.26 -2.45
CA PRO A 71 -7.30 -3.21 -2.47
C PRO A 71 -7.96 -4.00 -1.34
N LEU A 72 -7.16 -4.67 -0.51
CA LEU A 72 -7.62 -5.54 0.56
C LEU A 72 -7.20 -5.05 1.97
N PRO A 73 -7.29 -3.76 2.32
CA PRO A 73 -6.73 -3.26 3.58
C PRO A 73 -7.43 -3.80 4.84
N GLY A 74 -8.71 -4.19 4.75
CA GLY A 74 -9.45 -4.81 5.85
C GLY A 74 -8.95 -6.22 6.16
N LEU A 75 -8.60 -6.99 5.14
CA LEU A 75 -7.99 -8.31 5.30
C LEU A 75 -6.52 -8.20 5.72
N THR A 76 -5.71 -7.40 5.00
CA THR A 76 -4.27 -7.33 5.28
C THR A 76 -3.98 -6.77 6.66
N CYS A 77 -4.83 -5.89 7.22
CA CYS A 77 -4.63 -5.42 8.58
C CYS A 77 -4.80 -6.53 9.65
N ARG A 78 -5.46 -7.65 9.31
CA ARG A 78 -5.64 -8.81 10.20
C ARG A 78 -4.55 -9.86 10.02
N VAL A 79 -4.12 -10.12 8.77
CA VAL A 79 -3.23 -11.26 8.45
C VAL A 79 -1.77 -10.88 8.19
N CYS A 80 -1.46 -9.59 7.99
CA CYS A 80 -0.10 -9.17 7.64
C CYS A 80 0.86 -9.27 8.84
N PRO A 81 2.05 -9.88 8.67
CA PRO A 81 3.12 -9.90 9.69
C PRO A 81 3.77 -8.54 9.98
N ARG A 82 3.30 -7.45 9.36
CA ARG A 82 3.78 -6.07 9.57
C ARG A 82 5.25 -5.86 9.17
N PHE A 83 5.61 -6.33 7.98
CA PHE A 83 6.96 -6.16 7.39
C PHE A 83 7.45 -4.71 7.42
N CYS A 84 6.56 -3.78 7.07
CA CYS A 84 6.81 -2.33 7.06
C CYS A 84 7.24 -1.78 8.43
N GLU A 85 6.58 -2.22 9.50
CA GLU A 85 6.87 -1.75 10.85
C GLU A 85 8.22 -2.28 11.36
N SER A 86 8.59 -3.51 10.96
CA SER A 86 9.88 -4.11 11.33
C SER A 86 11.09 -3.32 10.83
N LYS A 87 10.92 -2.60 9.70
CA LYS A 87 11.94 -1.76 9.04
C LYS A 87 11.69 -0.26 9.22
N CYS A 88 10.76 0.14 10.08
CA CYS A 88 10.45 1.54 10.30
C CYS A 88 11.61 2.26 10.99
N THR A 89 12.18 3.29 10.36
CA THR A 89 13.26 4.12 10.91
C THR A 89 12.93 4.68 12.30
N ARG A 90 11.67 5.07 12.54
CA ARG A 90 11.21 5.65 13.80
C ARG A 90 11.42 4.71 15.01
N LYS A 91 11.53 3.40 14.77
CA LYS A 91 11.87 2.40 15.80
C LYS A 91 13.21 2.69 16.48
N GLY A 92 14.15 3.35 15.80
CA GLY A 92 15.43 3.78 16.40
C GLY A 92 15.32 4.99 17.32
N ILE A 93 14.14 5.59 17.48
CA ILE A 93 13.87 6.72 18.38
C ILE A 93 13.03 6.24 19.56
N ASP A 94 11.84 5.68 19.28
CA ASP A 94 10.90 5.21 20.29
C ASP A 94 10.27 3.85 19.89
N ALA A 95 9.31 3.87 18.97
CA ALA A 95 8.57 2.73 18.46
C ALA A 95 8.19 2.98 17.01
N SER A 96 8.00 1.91 16.24
CA SER A 96 7.51 2.03 14.86
C SER A 96 6.20 2.82 14.80
N VAL A 97 5.96 3.46 13.66
CA VAL A 97 4.61 3.95 13.32
C VAL A 97 3.69 2.73 13.25
N ASN A 98 2.52 2.83 13.86
CA ASN A 98 1.48 1.80 13.82
C ASN A 98 0.75 1.81 12.47
N VAL A 99 1.48 1.43 11.43
CA VAL A 99 1.02 1.32 10.04
C VAL A 99 -0.21 0.43 9.95
N ASN A 100 -0.23 -0.67 10.70
CA ASN A 100 -1.36 -1.60 10.72
C ASN A 100 -2.66 -0.92 11.17
N ALA A 101 -2.61 -0.10 12.23
CA ALA A 101 -3.78 0.63 12.71
C ALA A 101 -4.21 1.76 11.76
N LEU A 102 -3.26 2.41 11.09
CA LEU A 102 -3.58 3.41 10.06
C LEU A 102 -4.30 2.77 8.86
N GLU A 103 -3.82 1.61 8.38
CA GLU A 103 -4.50 0.87 7.31
C GLU A 103 -5.87 0.33 7.74
N GLN A 104 -6.00 -0.11 9.01
CA GLN A 104 -7.30 -0.51 9.57
C GLN A 104 -8.29 0.67 9.59
N TYR A 105 -7.86 1.86 10.04
CA TYR A 105 -8.67 3.07 10.01
C TYR A 105 -9.15 3.40 8.58
N LEU A 106 -8.24 3.34 7.60
CA LEU A 106 -8.58 3.58 6.19
C LEU A 106 -9.53 2.50 5.65
N ALA A 107 -9.35 1.24 6.03
CA ALA A 107 -10.24 0.14 5.63
C ALA A 107 -11.67 0.36 6.14
N GLU A 108 -11.83 0.79 7.39
CA GLU A 108 -13.15 1.10 7.95
C GLU A 108 -13.78 2.33 7.32
N TRP A 109 -12.97 3.34 7.03
CA TRP A 109 -13.44 4.52 6.30
C TRP A 109 -13.98 4.13 4.92
N LEU A 110 -13.25 3.28 4.19
CA LEU A 110 -13.69 2.73 2.89
C LEU A 110 -14.99 1.91 3.01
N ALA A 111 -15.12 1.10 4.07
CA ALA A 111 -16.30 0.27 4.28
C ALA A 111 -17.59 1.06 4.58
N ARG A 112 -17.47 2.30 5.07
CA ARG A 112 -18.61 3.19 5.39
C ARG A 112 -18.93 4.20 4.27
N ARG A 113 -18.06 4.34 3.28
CA ARG A 113 -18.21 5.31 2.19
C ARG A 113 -19.14 4.77 1.10
N ASP A 114 -19.96 5.65 0.54
CA ASP A 114 -20.68 5.37 -0.70
C ASP A 114 -19.70 5.30 -1.88
N VAL A 115 -19.72 4.18 -2.59
CA VAL A 115 -18.85 3.91 -3.74
C VAL A 115 -19.71 3.94 -5.00
N GLU A 116 -19.38 4.86 -5.90
CA GLU A 116 -19.90 4.81 -7.26
C GLU A 116 -19.15 3.72 -8.04
N PRO A 117 -19.88 2.85 -8.78
CA PRO A 117 -19.23 1.84 -9.60
C PRO A 117 -18.31 2.48 -10.64
N VAL A 118 -17.08 1.97 -10.74
CA VAL A 118 -16.12 2.45 -11.75
C VAL A 118 -16.72 2.23 -13.14
N PRO A 119 -16.77 3.25 -14.03
CA PRO A 119 -17.36 3.07 -15.35
C PRO A 119 -16.56 2.06 -16.19
N VAL A 120 -17.26 1.26 -16.98
CA VAL A 120 -16.63 0.42 -18.00
C VAL A 120 -16.29 1.30 -19.20
N THR A 121 -15.00 1.54 -19.42
CA THR A 121 -14.49 2.40 -20.50
C THR A 121 -13.65 1.63 -21.53
N ARG A 122 -13.34 0.36 -21.25
CA ARG A 122 -12.55 -0.51 -22.14
C ARG A 122 -13.42 -1.56 -22.80
N ALA A 123 -13.14 -1.84 -24.08
CA ALA A 123 -13.76 -2.93 -24.81
C ALA A 123 -13.16 -4.28 -24.39
N GLY A 124 -14.01 -5.30 -24.26
CA GLY A 124 -13.59 -6.64 -23.83
C GLY A 124 -13.75 -6.87 -22.33
N ARG A 125 -13.89 -8.15 -21.98
CA ARG A 125 -14.11 -8.59 -20.60
C ARG A 125 -12.86 -9.24 -20.04
N VAL A 126 -12.71 -9.20 -18.72
CA VAL A 126 -11.63 -9.88 -18.00
C VAL A 126 -12.25 -10.90 -17.05
N ALA A 127 -11.80 -12.14 -17.14
CA ALA A 127 -12.22 -13.19 -16.21
C ALA A 127 -11.12 -13.43 -15.18
N ILE A 128 -11.50 -13.48 -13.91
CA ILE A 128 -10.62 -13.87 -12.82
C ILE A 128 -11.11 -15.21 -12.29
N VAL A 129 -10.24 -16.20 -12.16
CA VAL A 129 -10.60 -17.54 -11.68
C VAL A 129 -10.05 -17.74 -10.28
N GLY A 130 -10.93 -17.86 -9.30
CA GLY A 130 -10.61 -17.90 -7.87
C GLY A 130 -10.79 -16.54 -7.20
N SER A 131 -11.39 -16.53 -6.01
CA SER A 131 -11.69 -15.32 -5.23
C SER A 131 -10.87 -15.18 -3.95
N GLY A 132 -9.68 -15.80 -3.89
CA GLY A 132 -8.69 -15.53 -2.84
C GLY A 132 -8.14 -14.10 -2.90
N ALA A 133 -7.14 -13.78 -2.07
CA ALA A 133 -6.57 -12.43 -2.03
C ALA A 133 -5.99 -12.02 -3.40
N ALA A 134 -5.27 -12.92 -4.08
CA ALA A 134 -4.78 -12.66 -5.43
C ALA A 134 -5.90 -12.34 -6.43
N GLY A 135 -6.98 -13.13 -6.43
CA GLY A 135 -8.10 -12.97 -7.35
C GLY A 135 -8.89 -11.68 -7.11
N MET A 136 -9.25 -11.40 -5.85
CA MET A 136 -9.96 -10.17 -5.50
C MET A 136 -9.12 -8.91 -5.80
N ALA A 137 -7.81 -8.95 -5.53
CA ALA A 137 -6.93 -7.83 -5.85
C ALA A 137 -6.78 -7.62 -7.36
N ALA A 138 -6.63 -8.70 -8.13
CA ALA A 138 -6.52 -8.62 -9.58
C ALA A 138 -7.81 -8.07 -10.19
N ALA A 139 -8.96 -8.50 -9.66
CA ALA A 139 -10.26 -7.99 -10.07
C ALA A 139 -10.39 -6.48 -9.84
N PHE A 140 -9.96 -5.99 -8.67
CA PHE A 140 -9.94 -4.56 -8.37
C PHE A 140 -9.07 -3.77 -9.34
N PHE A 141 -7.82 -4.19 -9.57
CA PHE A 141 -6.91 -3.45 -10.45
C PHE A 141 -7.41 -3.42 -11.90
N MET A 142 -7.95 -4.53 -12.41
CA MET A 142 -8.54 -4.56 -13.75
C MET A 142 -9.82 -3.72 -13.82
N ARG A 143 -10.64 -3.72 -12.76
CA ARG A 143 -11.84 -2.86 -12.70
C ARG A 143 -11.47 -1.38 -12.75
N ARG A 144 -10.50 -0.95 -11.93
CA ARG A 144 -9.99 0.43 -11.89
C ARG A 144 -9.30 0.88 -13.19
N LYS A 145 -8.91 -0.05 -14.06
CA LYS A 145 -8.43 0.23 -15.43
C LYS A 145 -9.56 0.39 -16.47
N GLY A 146 -10.82 0.19 -16.06
CA GLY A 146 -12.01 0.41 -16.89
C GLY A 146 -12.57 -0.83 -17.57
N TYR A 147 -12.14 -2.04 -17.18
CA TYR A 147 -12.67 -3.28 -17.74
C TYR A 147 -13.95 -3.75 -17.03
N ALA A 148 -14.80 -4.47 -17.77
CA ALA A 148 -15.82 -5.32 -17.16
C ALA A 148 -15.14 -6.59 -16.63
N VAL A 149 -15.29 -6.83 -15.32
CA VAL A 149 -14.58 -7.91 -14.61
C VAL A 149 -15.58 -8.85 -13.95
N THR A 150 -15.41 -10.15 -14.21
CA THR A 150 -16.17 -11.21 -13.54
C THR A 150 -15.19 -12.15 -12.83
N VAL A 151 -15.39 -12.34 -11.53
CA VAL A 151 -14.68 -13.31 -10.70
C VAL A 151 -15.49 -14.60 -10.62
N TYR A 152 -14.89 -15.71 -11.03
CA TYR A 152 -15.47 -17.04 -10.97
C TYR A 152 -14.92 -17.76 -9.75
N GLU A 153 -15.81 -18.12 -8.83
CA GLU A 153 -15.49 -18.83 -7.60
C GLU A 153 -16.16 -20.21 -7.62
N LYS A 154 -15.37 -21.23 -7.28
CA LYS A 154 -15.84 -22.62 -7.20
C LYS A 154 -16.82 -22.79 -6.04
N GLU A 155 -16.50 -22.21 -4.88
CA GLU A 155 -17.30 -22.33 -3.68
C GLU A 155 -18.55 -21.42 -3.72
N GLY A 156 -19.46 -21.62 -2.77
CA GLY A 156 -20.72 -20.85 -2.70
C GLY A 156 -20.55 -19.39 -2.32
N HIS A 157 -19.38 -18.98 -1.83
CA HIS A 157 -19.10 -17.63 -1.35
C HIS A 157 -17.66 -17.20 -1.67
N PRO A 158 -17.41 -15.92 -2.00
CA PRO A 158 -16.08 -15.46 -2.38
C PRO A 158 -15.15 -15.25 -1.19
N GLY A 159 -13.82 -15.29 -1.36
CA GLY A 159 -12.84 -15.01 -0.31
C GLY A 159 -11.77 -16.07 -0.12
N GLY A 160 -11.93 -17.24 -0.75
CA GLY A 160 -10.94 -18.33 -0.74
C GLY A 160 -10.52 -18.73 0.68
N GLN A 161 -9.21 -18.96 0.86
CA GLN A 161 -8.63 -19.41 2.14
C GLN A 161 -8.86 -18.47 3.34
N PHE A 162 -9.22 -17.20 3.08
CA PHE A 162 -9.43 -16.20 4.14
C PHE A 162 -10.86 -16.16 4.66
N ARG A 163 -11.78 -16.96 4.09
CA ARG A 163 -13.14 -17.12 4.59
C ARG A 163 -13.16 -18.04 5.81
N THR A 164 -12.61 -17.53 6.91
CA THR A 164 -12.63 -18.17 8.24
C THR A 164 -13.44 -17.33 9.21
N PRO A 165 -13.98 -17.90 10.30
CA PRO A 165 -14.71 -17.14 11.32
C PRO A 165 -13.91 -15.96 11.90
N GLU A 166 -12.58 -16.09 11.96
CA GLU A 166 -11.67 -15.08 12.51
C GLU A 166 -11.67 -13.76 11.71
N PHE A 167 -11.87 -13.83 10.39
CA PHE A 167 -11.78 -12.67 9.48
C PHE A 167 -13.07 -12.37 8.73
N ALA A 168 -14.17 -13.04 9.08
CA ALA A 168 -15.42 -13.00 8.33
C ALA A 168 -15.98 -11.59 8.19
N ASP A 169 -15.94 -10.78 9.26
CA ASP A 169 -16.43 -9.40 9.27
C ASP A 169 -15.66 -8.50 8.29
N ALA A 170 -14.33 -8.51 8.39
CA ALA A 170 -13.43 -7.74 7.54
C ALA A 170 -13.53 -8.18 6.08
N LEU A 171 -13.61 -9.49 5.84
CA LEU A 171 -13.74 -10.07 4.52
C LEU A 171 -15.07 -9.70 3.85
N GLU A 172 -16.19 -9.79 4.56
CA GLU A 172 -17.51 -9.41 4.03
C GLU A 172 -17.60 -7.92 3.70
N ALA A 173 -17.05 -7.06 4.55
CA ALA A 173 -16.96 -5.62 4.27
C ALA A 173 -16.13 -5.37 3.00
N GLN A 174 -15.01 -6.08 2.85
CA GLN A 174 -14.13 -5.98 1.67
C GLN A 174 -14.83 -6.44 0.39
N ILE A 175 -15.52 -7.58 0.42
CA ILE A 175 -16.26 -8.12 -0.74
C ILE A 175 -17.38 -7.17 -1.14
N ARG A 176 -18.08 -6.57 -0.17
CA ARG A 176 -19.13 -5.57 -0.43
C ARG A 176 -18.55 -4.35 -1.13
N PHE A 177 -17.41 -3.84 -0.65
CA PHE A 177 -16.69 -2.75 -1.29
C PHE A 177 -16.33 -3.09 -2.75
N LEU A 178 -15.77 -4.28 -2.99
CA LEU A 178 -15.42 -4.73 -4.35
C LEU A 178 -16.65 -4.88 -5.27
N LYS A 179 -17.78 -5.34 -4.75
CA LYS A 179 -19.04 -5.38 -5.49
C LYS A 179 -19.54 -3.97 -5.82
N ALA A 180 -19.43 -3.03 -4.88
CA ALA A 180 -19.83 -1.64 -5.08
C ALA A 180 -18.97 -0.92 -6.14
N GLU A 181 -17.68 -1.28 -6.26
CA GLU A 181 -16.81 -0.85 -7.37
C GLU A 181 -17.28 -1.37 -8.76
N GLY A 182 -18.22 -2.32 -8.78
CA GLY A 182 -18.81 -2.90 -9.98
C GLY A 182 -18.17 -4.20 -10.44
N ILE A 183 -17.53 -4.95 -9.53
CA ILE A 183 -16.99 -6.28 -9.81
C ILE A 183 -18.09 -7.33 -9.64
N GLU A 184 -18.29 -8.16 -10.67
CA GLU A 184 -19.24 -9.27 -10.63
C GLU A 184 -18.60 -10.52 -10.00
N PHE A 185 -19.28 -11.15 -9.06
CA PHE A 185 -18.86 -12.44 -8.48
C PHE A 185 -19.85 -13.53 -8.88
N ARG A 186 -19.36 -14.56 -9.57
CA ARG A 186 -20.11 -15.78 -9.93
C ARG A 186 -19.60 -16.94 -9.10
N CYS A 187 -20.34 -17.25 -8.04
CA CYS A 187 -20.04 -18.36 -7.13
C CYS A 187 -20.61 -19.69 -7.67
N ASN A 188 -20.25 -20.82 -7.07
CA ASN A 188 -20.63 -22.17 -7.53
C ASN A 188 -20.27 -22.43 -9.00
N THR A 189 -19.19 -21.81 -9.48
CA THR A 189 -18.75 -21.89 -10.87
C THR A 189 -17.30 -22.35 -10.93
N PRO A 190 -17.02 -23.65 -10.73
CA PRO A 190 -15.69 -24.19 -10.97
C PRO A 190 -15.30 -23.97 -12.43
N VAL A 191 -14.05 -23.56 -12.66
CA VAL A 191 -13.48 -23.37 -13.99
C VAL A 191 -12.29 -24.29 -14.14
N GLY A 192 -12.28 -25.12 -15.18
CA GLY A 192 -11.20 -26.07 -15.43
C GLY A 192 -11.49 -27.01 -16.58
N ASP A 193 -10.52 -27.83 -16.97
CA ASP A 193 -10.57 -28.71 -18.14
C ASP A 193 -11.71 -29.74 -18.11
N GLY A 194 -12.09 -30.19 -16.90
CA GLY A 194 -13.19 -31.13 -16.66
C GLY A 194 -14.52 -30.48 -16.26
N GLU A 195 -14.59 -29.15 -16.28
CA GLU A 195 -15.76 -28.40 -15.80
C GLU A 195 -16.60 -27.88 -16.97
N ALA A 196 -17.87 -27.55 -16.69
CA ALA A 196 -18.75 -26.94 -17.69
C ALA A 196 -18.22 -25.59 -18.20
N VAL A 197 -17.55 -24.83 -17.33
CA VAL A 197 -16.87 -23.58 -17.69
C VAL A 197 -15.38 -23.86 -17.83
N THR A 198 -14.83 -23.62 -19.02
CA THR A 198 -13.41 -23.79 -19.33
C THR A 198 -12.81 -22.44 -19.69
N VAL A 199 -11.50 -22.29 -19.61
CA VAL A 199 -10.84 -21.05 -20.08
C VAL A 199 -11.09 -20.82 -21.58
N ARG A 200 -11.19 -21.89 -22.37
CA ARG A 200 -11.55 -21.81 -23.79
C ARG A 200 -12.97 -21.27 -23.97
N SER A 201 -13.94 -21.73 -23.19
CA SER A 201 -15.31 -21.23 -23.27
C SER A 201 -15.42 -19.78 -22.81
N LEU A 202 -14.69 -19.38 -21.76
CA LEU A 202 -14.62 -17.97 -21.33
C LEU A 202 -14.11 -17.06 -22.46
N ARG A 203 -13.03 -17.45 -23.13
CA ARG A 203 -12.46 -16.69 -24.25
C ARG A 203 -13.40 -16.56 -25.44
N ALA A 204 -14.23 -17.57 -25.70
CA ALA A 204 -15.25 -17.51 -26.75
C ALA A 204 -16.31 -16.42 -26.47
N HIS A 205 -16.53 -16.03 -25.21
CA HIS A 205 -17.49 -15.00 -24.79
C HIS A 205 -16.86 -13.60 -24.67
N HIS A 206 -15.95 -13.25 -25.58
CA HIS A 206 -15.26 -11.95 -25.64
C HIS A 206 -14.41 -11.59 -24.39
N VAL A 207 -13.98 -12.59 -23.63
CA VAL A 207 -12.99 -12.41 -22.57
C VAL A 207 -11.61 -12.27 -23.22
N LYS A 208 -10.96 -11.12 -23.03
CA LYS A 208 -9.67 -10.78 -23.63
C LYS A 208 -8.48 -11.21 -22.79
N ALA A 209 -8.65 -11.25 -21.46
CA ALA A 209 -7.65 -11.76 -20.53
C ALA A 209 -8.28 -12.61 -19.44
N VAL A 210 -7.58 -13.68 -19.04
CA VAL A 210 -7.95 -14.56 -17.94
C VAL A 210 -6.81 -14.58 -16.92
N ILE A 211 -7.12 -14.30 -15.66
CA ILE A 211 -6.14 -14.39 -14.55
C ILE A 211 -6.53 -15.57 -13.67
N LEU A 212 -5.67 -16.58 -13.62
CA LEU A 212 -5.79 -17.77 -12.79
C LEU A 212 -5.23 -17.48 -11.40
N ALA A 213 -6.10 -17.53 -10.39
CA ALA A 213 -5.79 -17.20 -8.99
C ALA A 213 -6.44 -18.22 -8.03
N THR A 214 -6.42 -19.51 -8.40
CA THR A 214 -7.08 -20.61 -7.67
C THR A 214 -6.36 -21.06 -6.41
N GLY A 215 -5.21 -20.47 -6.08
CA GLY A 215 -4.37 -20.91 -4.98
C GLY A 215 -3.69 -22.26 -5.25
N ALA A 216 -3.05 -22.79 -4.21
CA ALA A 216 -2.39 -24.09 -4.20
C ALA A 216 -2.34 -24.65 -2.76
N ALA A 217 -2.14 -25.95 -2.61
CA ALA A 217 -1.87 -26.55 -1.30
C ALA A 217 -0.46 -26.17 -0.80
N ARG A 218 -0.33 -25.90 0.50
CA ARG A 218 0.95 -25.54 1.12
C ARG A 218 1.91 -26.73 1.09
N ASP A 219 1.42 -27.89 1.53
CA ASP A 219 2.20 -29.12 1.59
C ASP A 219 2.28 -29.80 0.23
N LYS A 220 3.52 -30.14 -0.17
CA LYS A 220 3.79 -30.77 -1.48
C LYS A 220 3.00 -32.07 -1.68
N ALA A 221 2.76 -32.82 -0.60
CA ALA A 221 2.01 -34.08 -0.63
C ALA A 221 0.52 -33.89 -0.96
N GLU A 222 -0.03 -32.71 -0.67
CA GLU A 222 -1.45 -32.39 -0.90
C GLU A 222 -1.67 -31.62 -2.22
N ARG A 223 -0.60 -31.28 -2.93
CA ARG A 223 -0.71 -30.55 -4.21
C ARG A 223 -1.23 -31.47 -5.29
N THR A 224 -2.35 -31.06 -5.88
CA THR A 224 -2.93 -31.69 -7.05
C THR A 224 -2.59 -30.89 -8.31
N THR A 225 -2.62 -31.54 -9.46
CA THR A 225 -2.47 -30.86 -10.75
C THR A 225 -3.55 -29.79 -10.90
N PRO A 226 -3.18 -28.53 -11.16
CA PRO A 226 -4.14 -27.47 -11.43
C PRO A 226 -5.06 -27.88 -12.58
N PRO A 227 -6.37 -27.54 -12.55
CA PRO A 227 -7.36 -28.02 -13.52
C PRO A 227 -7.26 -27.28 -14.87
N PHE A 228 -6.06 -26.92 -15.31
CA PHE A 228 -5.78 -26.10 -16.48
C PHE A 228 -4.67 -26.70 -17.37
N ALA A 229 -4.29 -27.96 -17.14
CA ALA A 229 -3.20 -28.62 -17.86
C ALA A 229 -3.42 -28.69 -19.39
N SER A 230 -4.66 -28.57 -19.88
CA SER A 230 -4.96 -28.51 -21.31
C SER A 230 -4.58 -27.19 -21.98
N ILE A 231 -4.35 -26.13 -21.20
CA ILE A 231 -4.14 -24.76 -21.69
C ILE A 231 -2.87 -24.11 -21.14
N VAL A 232 -2.28 -24.60 -20.06
CA VAL A 232 -1.06 -24.02 -19.49
C VAL A 232 -0.08 -25.14 -19.14
N ASP A 233 1.21 -24.82 -19.19
CA ASP A 233 2.23 -25.74 -18.74
C ASP A 233 2.23 -25.83 -17.22
N ILE A 234 2.38 -27.06 -16.71
CA ILE A 234 2.45 -27.34 -15.28
C ILE A 234 3.86 -27.79 -14.94
N THR A 235 4.44 -27.19 -13.91
CA THR A 235 5.78 -27.53 -13.42
C THR A 235 5.77 -28.88 -12.69
N PRO A 236 6.94 -29.53 -12.50
CA PRO A 236 7.03 -30.78 -11.73
C PRO A 236 6.48 -30.68 -10.30
N ASP A 237 6.46 -29.48 -9.72
CA ASP A 237 5.94 -29.22 -8.36
C ASP A 237 4.43 -28.90 -8.34
N GLN A 238 3.71 -29.18 -9.43
CA GLN A 238 2.27 -28.99 -9.60
C GLN A 238 1.83 -27.51 -9.52
N PHE A 239 2.65 -26.61 -10.06
CA PHE A 239 2.29 -25.19 -10.22
C PHE A 239 2.12 -24.82 -11.68
N ILE A 240 1.36 -23.77 -11.96
CA ILE A 240 1.29 -23.20 -13.31
C ILE A 240 2.63 -22.53 -13.62
N ASP A 241 3.24 -22.90 -14.75
CA ASP A 241 4.42 -22.23 -15.28
C ASP A 241 4.01 -20.86 -15.85
N ALA A 242 4.57 -19.81 -15.28
CA ALA A 242 4.30 -18.43 -15.64
C ALA A 242 5.58 -17.62 -15.55
N ASP A 243 5.75 -16.68 -16.48
CA ASP A 243 6.91 -15.80 -16.51
C ASP A 243 7.03 -15.03 -15.18
N PRO A 244 8.21 -15.00 -14.53
CA PRO A 244 8.35 -14.48 -13.18
C PRO A 244 8.12 -12.96 -13.06
N LEU A 245 8.15 -12.21 -14.16
CA LEU A 245 7.95 -10.77 -14.18
C LEU A 245 6.53 -10.41 -14.64
N THR A 246 6.15 -10.88 -15.82
CA THR A 246 4.88 -10.59 -16.46
C THR A 246 3.73 -11.43 -15.92
N LEU A 247 4.02 -12.57 -15.29
CA LEU A 247 3.03 -13.55 -14.83
C LEU A 247 2.16 -14.13 -15.96
N ALA A 248 2.58 -13.94 -17.21
CA ALA A 248 1.96 -14.55 -18.37
C ALA A 248 2.32 -16.04 -18.46
N THR A 249 1.37 -16.87 -18.86
CA THR A 249 1.65 -18.27 -19.21
C THR A 249 1.99 -18.37 -20.70
N ARG A 250 2.32 -19.58 -21.18
CA ARG A 250 2.52 -19.79 -22.64
C ARG A 250 1.27 -19.56 -23.47
N THR A 251 0.08 -19.59 -22.86
CA THR A 251 -1.17 -19.33 -23.58
C THR A 251 -1.49 -17.84 -23.58
N ASN A 252 -1.53 -17.27 -24.80
CA ASN A 252 -1.83 -15.87 -25.02
C ASN A 252 -3.12 -15.42 -24.30
N GLY A 253 -2.99 -14.38 -23.48
CA GLY A 253 -4.07 -13.79 -22.71
C GLY A 253 -4.44 -14.55 -21.43
N VAL A 254 -3.63 -15.53 -21.02
CA VAL A 254 -3.78 -16.24 -19.75
C VAL A 254 -2.60 -15.90 -18.83
N PHE A 255 -2.92 -15.47 -17.61
CA PHE A 255 -1.96 -15.08 -16.57
C PHE A 255 -2.21 -15.91 -15.32
N ALA A 256 -1.20 -16.07 -14.46
CA ALA A 256 -1.34 -16.77 -13.19
C ALA A 256 -0.81 -15.91 -12.04
N ALA A 257 -1.57 -15.78 -10.95
CA ALA A 257 -1.22 -14.93 -9.81
C ALA A 257 -1.43 -15.64 -8.47
N GLY A 258 -0.52 -15.40 -7.53
CA GLY A 258 -0.59 -15.98 -6.18
C GLY A 258 -0.06 -17.41 -6.11
N PRO A 259 -0.52 -18.22 -5.12
CA PRO A 259 0.10 -19.51 -4.83
C PRO A 259 0.01 -20.54 -5.95
N VAL A 260 -0.93 -20.39 -6.89
CA VAL A 260 -1.11 -21.31 -8.03
C VAL A 260 0.15 -21.43 -8.92
N ARG A 261 1.01 -20.41 -8.91
CA ARG A 261 2.29 -20.36 -9.65
C ARG A 261 3.51 -20.49 -8.72
N GLY A 262 3.34 -21.10 -7.55
CA GLY A 262 4.40 -21.25 -6.53
C GLY A 262 4.71 -19.98 -5.72
N GLY A 263 3.80 -19.00 -5.72
CA GLY A 263 3.91 -17.79 -4.91
C GLY A 263 3.66 -18.02 -3.41
N SER A 264 3.92 -16.99 -2.60
CA SER A 264 3.64 -17.01 -1.15
C SER A 264 2.13 -17.02 -0.87
N HIS A 265 1.72 -17.70 0.21
CA HIS A 265 0.33 -17.74 0.70
C HIS A 265 -0.04 -16.56 1.62
N LEU A 266 0.85 -15.57 1.75
CA LEU A 266 0.60 -14.38 2.54
C LEU A 266 -0.08 -13.32 1.67
N ALA A 267 -1.22 -12.79 2.16
CA ALA A 267 -2.04 -11.83 1.42
C ALA A 267 -1.26 -10.65 0.80
N PRO A 268 -0.27 -10.01 1.48
CA PRO A 268 0.50 -8.92 0.86
C PRO A 268 1.31 -9.33 -0.39
N HIS A 269 1.79 -10.58 -0.44
CA HIS A 269 2.50 -11.10 -1.63
C HIS A 269 1.51 -11.45 -2.74
N GLU A 270 0.35 -12.01 -2.39
CA GLU A 270 -0.73 -12.27 -3.35
C GLU A 270 -1.23 -10.98 -4.01
N VAL A 271 -1.38 -9.90 -3.23
CA VAL A 271 -1.74 -8.57 -3.72
C VAL A 271 -0.68 -8.02 -4.69
N ARG A 272 0.61 -8.23 -4.39
CA ARG A 272 1.70 -7.85 -5.31
C ARG A 272 1.61 -8.61 -6.62
N ASP A 273 1.48 -9.92 -6.57
CA ASP A 273 1.35 -10.76 -7.76
C ASP A 273 0.14 -10.33 -8.59
N ALA A 274 -0.99 -10.08 -7.93
CA ALA A 274 -2.19 -9.59 -8.58
C ALA A 274 -2.00 -8.24 -9.30
N PHE A 275 -1.25 -7.30 -8.69
CA PHE A 275 -0.89 -6.03 -9.34
C PHE A 275 -0.06 -6.27 -10.61
N GLU A 276 0.95 -7.14 -10.54
CA GLU A 276 1.81 -7.44 -11.69
C GLU A 276 1.05 -8.17 -12.81
N ALA A 277 0.18 -9.12 -12.47
CA ALA A 277 -0.66 -9.83 -13.42
C ALA A 277 -1.67 -8.89 -14.09
N ALA A 278 -2.32 -8.01 -13.31
CA ALA A 278 -3.24 -7.01 -13.85
C ALA A 278 -2.53 -5.98 -14.74
N PHE A 279 -1.31 -5.57 -14.38
CA PHE A 279 -0.49 -4.70 -15.23
C PHE A 279 -0.20 -5.37 -16.58
N SER A 280 0.26 -6.62 -16.57
CA SER A 280 0.55 -7.35 -17.81
C SER A 280 -0.71 -7.64 -18.64
N ALA A 281 -1.80 -8.03 -17.99
CA ALA A 281 -3.07 -8.30 -18.64
C ALA A 281 -3.61 -7.04 -19.34
N ASP A 282 -3.55 -5.88 -18.69
CA ASP A 282 -3.93 -4.61 -19.30
C ASP A 282 -3.10 -4.28 -20.54
N ARG A 283 -1.76 -4.41 -20.45
CA ARG A 283 -0.90 -4.17 -21.62
C ARG A 283 -1.16 -5.14 -22.75
N PHE A 284 -1.33 -6.42 -22.43
CA PHE A 284 -1.70 -7.46 -23.39
C PHE A 284 -3.01 -7.12 -24.12
N VAL A 285 -4.06 -6.74 -23.40
CA VAL A 285 -5.37 -6.40 -24.00
C VAL A 285 -5.28 -5.19 -24.92
N ASN A 286 -4.40 -4.24 -24.61
CA ASN A 286 -4.15 -3.05 -25.45
C ASN A 286 -3.12 -3.27 -26.57
N GLY A 287 -2.52 -4.46 -26.67
CA GLY A 287 -1.47 -4.74 -27.66
C GLY A 287 -0.14 -4.04 -27.38
N TRP A 288 0.12 -3.66 -26.13
CA TRP A 288 1.38 -3.05 -25.70
C TRP A 288 2.36 -4.10 -25.19
N ASP A 289 3.66 -3.81 -25.31
CA ASP A 289 4.72 -4.64 -24.73
C ASP A 289 4.54 -4.72 -23.21
N MET A 290 4.48 -5.93 -22.65
CA MET A 290 4.29 -6.16 -21.22
C MET A 290 5.52 -5.77 -20.36
N LEU A 291 6.69 -5.59 -20.96
CA LEU A 291 7.95 -5.24 -20.29
C LEU A 291 8.20 -3.73 -20.24
N GLU A 292 7.65 -3.00 -21.21
CA GLU A 292 7.87 -1.56 -21.34
C GLU A 292 7.20 -0.77 -20.19
N SER A 293 7.92 0.22 -19.66
CA SER A 293 7.46 1.13 -18.61
C SER A 293 6.92 0.45 -17.34
N ARG A 294 7.38 -0.78 -17.04
CA ARG A 294 7.07 -1.43 -15.76
C ARG A 294 7.67 -0.64 -14.60
N PRO A 295 6.91 -0.41 -13.52
CA PRO A 295 7.47 0.12 -12.29
C PRO A 295 8.60 -0.80 -11.78
N PRO A 296 9.74 -0.25 -11.32
CA PRO A 296 10.84 -1.06 -10.81
C PRO A 296 10.39 -1.88 -9.59
N ARG A 297 10.77 -3.16 -9.57
CA ARG A 297 10.46 -4.07 -8.43
C ARG A 297 11.26 -3.73 -7.18
N LYS A 298 12.51 -3.30 -7.36
CA LYS A 298 13.40 -2.86 -6.28
C LYS A 298 13.69 -1.39 -6.49
N LEU A 299 13.34 -0.60 -5.49
CA LEU A 299 13.71 0.79 -5.41
C LEU A 299 14.94 0.90 -4.51
N GLU A 300 15.81 1.86 -4.81
CA GLU A 300 16.84 2.26 -3.87
C GLU A 300 16.18 2.72 -2.57
N VAL A 301 16.70 2.27 -1.44
CA VAL A 301 16.10 2.52 -0.13
C VAL A 301 16.80 3.70 0.50
N TYR A 302 16.03 4.74 0.82
CA TYR A 302 16.58 5.87 1.56
C TYR A 302 16.81 5.49 3.02
N GLU A 303 18.05 5.58 3.48
CA GLU A 303 18.42 5.37 4.88
C GLU A 303 18.55 6.71 5.62
N MET A 304 17.68 6.93 6.60
CA MET A 304 17.76 8.08 7.49
C MET A 304 18.50 7.67 8.76
N HIS A 305 19.66 8.28 9.01
CA HIS A 305 20.43 8.05 10.24
C HIS A 305 19.84 8.86 11.40
N THR A 306 19.14 8.21 12.33
CA THR A 306 18.48 8.91 13.45
C THR A 306 19.42 9.34 14.56
N GLY A 307 20.57 8.66 14.72
CA GLY A 307 21.47 8.82 15.87
C GLY A 307 22.13 10.19 16.03
N THR A 308 22.22 10.99 14.96
CA THR A 308 22.79 12.35 15.01
C THR A 308 21.75 13.46 14.80
N LEU A 309 20.49 13.08 14.53
CA LEU A 309 19.45 14.00 14.04
C LEU A 309 18.31 14.20 15.04
N PHE A 310 18.09 13.22 15.91
CA PHE A 310 17.05 13.25 16.93
C PHE A 310 17.62 12.65 18.21
N GLU A 311 18.42 13.42 18.95
CA GLU A 311 18.47 13.17 20.39
C GLU A 311 17.05 13.32 20.91
N TYR A 312 16.56 12.31 21.62
CA TYR A 312 15.25 12.37 22.24
C TYR A 312 15.30 13.48 23.29
N ASP A 313 14.78 14.65 22.93
CA ASP A 313 14.55 15.74 23.85
C ASP A 313 13.07 15.74 24.25
N PRO A 314 12.73 15.33 25.48
CA PRO A 314 11.36 15.33 25.97
C PRO A 314 10.74 16.73 26.02
N GLU A 315 11.52 17.80 25.86
CA GLU A 315 11.05 19.19 25.84
C GLU A 315 10.79 19.73 24.42
N LEU A 316 11.25 19.04 23.35
CA LEU A 316 11.07 19.51 21.98
C LEU A 316 9.76 19.01 21.33
N PRO A 317 9.01 19.89 20.63
CA PRO A 317 7.72 19.54 20.02
C PRO A 317 7.85 18.63 18.79
N VAL A 318 9.04 18.48 18.23
CA VAL A 318 9.25 17.69 17.01
C VAL A 318 9.81 16.32 17.35
N GLY A 319 8.90 15.35 17.43
CA GLY A 319 9.27 13.96 17.72
C GLY A 319 8.84 13.46 19.09
N ASN A 320 8.07 14.24 19.85
CA ASN A 320 7.57 13.82 21.16
C ASN A 320 6.06 13.50 21.18
N LEU A 321 5.53 12.98 20.07
CA LEU A 321 4.20 12.36 20.10
C LEU A 321 4.36 10.95 20.69
N PRO A 322 3.76 10.66 21.85
CA PRO A 322 3.86 9.35 22.46
C PRO A 322 3.33 8.30 21.48
N ALA A 323 3.94 7.11 21.52
CA ALA A 323 3.46 5.99 20.73
C ALA A 323 1.97 5.75 21.00
N SER A 324 1.15 5.76 19.95
CA SER A 324 -0.27 5.43 20.13
C SER A 324 -0.40 3.99 20.61
N PRO A 325 -1.48 3.66 21.34
CA PRO A 325 -1.75 2.28 21.72
C PRO A 325 -1.68 1.37 20.50
N ARG A 326 -0.97 0.25 20.65
CA ARG A 326 -0.86 -0.73 19.59
C ARG A 326 -2.23 -1.44 19.48
N ASN A 327 -2.79 -1.47 18.27
CA ASN A 327 -4.11 -2.06 17.99
C ASN A 327 -4.09 -3.60 18.10
N ASP A 328 -2.91 -4.22 18.20
CA ASP A 328 -2.78 -5.64 18.53
C ASP A 328 -3.27 -5.98 19.95
N ARG A 329 -3.40 -5.00 20.86
CA ARG A 329 -3.81 -5.22 22.26
C ARG A 329 -5.24 -4.80 22.58
N ALA A 330 -5.83 -3.85 21.85
CA ALA A 330 -7.21 -3.42 22.10
C ALA A 330 -8.20 -4.32 21.37
N ARG A 331 -9.08 -4.98 22.12
CA ARG A 331 -10.19 -5.77 21.59
C ARG A 331 -11.51 -5.25 22.15
N ASP A 332 -12.55 -5.25 21.33
CA ASP A 332 -13.92 -5.02 21.82
C ASP A 332 -14.46 -6.27 22.53
N ALA A 333 -15.72 -6.19 22.99
CA ALA A 333 -16.38 -7.28 23.72
C ALA A 333 -16.48 -8.58 22.90
N GLU A 334 -16.46 -8.48 21.57
CA GLU A 334 -16.48 -9.60 20.64
C GLU A 334 -15.07 -10.08 20.25
N GLY A 335 -14.02 -9.53 20.85
CA GLY A 335 -12.64 -9.93 20.56
C GLY A 335 -12.10 -9.38 19.25
N ARG A 336 -12.71 -8.33 18.66
CA ARG A 336 -12.27 -7.71 17.40
C ARG A 336 -11.35 -6.53 17.68
N PRO A 337 -10.30 -6.29 16.86
CA PRO A 337 -9.41 -5.15 17.05
C PRO A 337 -10.12 -3.80 16.95
N VAL A 338 -9.96 -2.97 17.99
CA VAL A 338 -10.57 -1.63 18.03
C VAL A 338 -9.81 -0.71 17.05
N PRO A 339 -10.49 -0.14 16.04
CA PRO A 339 -9.89 0.78 15.09
C PRO A 339 -9.51 2.11 15.74
N PHE A 340 -8.57 2.81 15.09
CA PHE A 340 -8.32 4.20 15.44
C PHE A 340 -9.50 5.07 15.00
N GLY A 341 -9.88 6.03 15.85
CA GLY A 341 -10.66 7.18 15.42
C GLY A 341 -9.82 8.16 14.61
N TYR A 342 -10.49 9.13 13.98
CA TYR A 342 -9.84 10.15 13.13
C TYR A 342 -8.67 10.86 13.82
N GLU A 343 -8.87 11.37 15.04
CA GLU A 343 -7.83 12.10 15.77
C GLU A 343 -6.62 11.22 16.11
N THR A 344 -6.87 9.98 16.55
CA THR A 344 -5.81 9.01 16.85
C THR A 344 -5.03 8.63 15.60
N ALA A 345 -5.71 8.44 14.46
CA ALA A 345 -5.08 8.16 13.19
C ALA A 345 -4.20 9.34 12.72
N CYS A 346 -4.69 10.58 12.82
CA CYS A 346 -3.92 11.78 12.50
C CYS A 346 -2.70 11.93 13.42
N ARG A 347 -2.86 11.69 14.73
CA ARG A 347 -1.75 11.75 15.69
C ARG A 347 -0.70 10.69 15.39
N GLU A 348 -1.11 9.46 15.09
CA GLU A 348 -0.18 8.40 14.73
C GLU A 348 0.53 8.70 13.40
N ALA A 349 -0.19 9.22 12.40
CA ALA A 349 0.40 9.66 11.15
C ALA A 349 1.45 10.77 11.37
N ASN A 350 1.22 11.68 12.31
CA ASN A 350 2.18 12.73 12.69
C ASN A 350 3.47 12.19 13.34
N ARG A 351 3.51 10.92 13.78
CA ARG A 351 4.76 10.26 14.21
C ARG A 351 5.64 9.84 13.02
N CYS A 352 5.08 9.73 11.82
CA CYS A 352 5.85 9.37 10.62
C CYS A 352 6.95 10.41 10.34
N LEU A 353 8.18 9.93 10.14
CA LEU A 353 9.36 10.74 9.79
C LEU A 353 9.44 11.05 8.29
N THR A 354 8.50 10.55 7.48
CA THR A 354 8.45 10.80 6.03
C THR A 354 9.79 10.54 5.32
N CYS A 355 10.47 9.46 5.69
CA CYS A 355 11.85 9.15 5.29
C CYS A 355 12.07 9.29 3.77
N GLY A 356 13.09 10.08 3.39
CA GLY A 356 13.47 10.31 2.00
C GLY A 356 12.57 11.29 1.23
N ALA A 357 11.52 11.84 1.86
CA ALA A 357 10.78 12.95 1.27
C ALA A 357 11.66 14.20 1.14
N LYS A 358 11.19 15.20 0.41
CA LYS A 358 11.84 16.52 0.32
C LYS A 358 10.85 17.62 0.63
N ALA A 359 11.25 18.57 1.48
CA ALA A 359 10.40 19.71 1.82
C ALA A 359 10.46 20.78 0.72
N TYR A 360 9.30 21.32 0.36
CA TYR A 360 9.20 22.48 -0.52
C TYR A 360 8.22 23.50 0.05
N ALA A 361 8.36 24.75 -0.37
CA ALA A 361 7.47 25.83 0.02
C ALA A 361 6.29 25.88 -0.95
N HIS A 362 5.08 25.63 -0.45
CA HIS A 362 3.88 25.71 -1.27
C HIS A 362 3.24 27.10 -1.20
N TYR A 363 3.15 27.67 0.00
CA TYR A 363 2.58 29.00 0.24
C TYR A 363 3.64 29.94 0.80
N LYS A 364 4.57 30.36 -0.05
CA LYS A 364 5.73 31.15 0.38
C LYS A 364 5.33 32.52 0.96
N ASP A 365 4.25 33.09 0.45
CA ASP A 365 3.76 34.42 0.81
C ASP A 365 3.09 34.45 2.20
N ASP A 366 2.66 33.30 2.71
CA ASP A 366 2.08 33.15 4.05
C ASP A 366 3.16 33.12 5.15
N CYS A 367 4.44 33.21 4.77
CA CYS A 367 5.55 33.12 5.71
C CYS A 367 5.66 34.38 6.60
N MET A 368 5.24 34.24 7.86
CA MET A 368 5.33 35.29 8.89
C MET A 368 6.72 35.47 9.53
N THR A 369 7.77 34.82 9.01
CA THR A 369 9.15 34.98 9.49
C THR A 369 9.37 34.74 10.99
N CYS A 370 8.65 33.80 11.60
CA CYS A 370 8.82 33.45 13.02
C CYS A 370 10.06 32.57 13.30
N PHE A 371 10.78 32.12 12.28
CA PHE A 371 12.01 31.30 12.35
C PHE A 371 11.90 29.90 12.97
N PHE A 372 10.74 29.47 13.47
CA PHE A 372 10.60 28.15 14.11
C PHE A 372 10.98 26.99 13.18
N CYS A 373 10.61 27.05 11.90
CA CYS A 373 10.96 26.02 10.93
C CYS A 373 12.48 25.91 10.67
N GLU A 374 13.21 27.02 10.76
CA GLU A 374 14.67 27.06 10.65
C GLU A 374 15.33 26.55 11.93
N GLN A 375 14.86 27.00 13.10
CA GLN A 375 15.38 26.54 14.39
C GLN A 375 15.14 25.05 14.63
N ALA A 376 13.98 24.54 14.23
CA ALA A 376 13.63 23.13 14.37
C ALA A 376 14.22 22.24 13.26
N CYS A 377 14.96 22.80 12.29
CA CYS A 377 15.55 22.03 11.21
C CYS A 377 16.83 21.32 11.69
N PRO A 378 16.84 19.97 11.81
CA PRO A 378 17.99 19.28 12.39
C PRO A 378 19.25 19.38 11.52
N THR A 379 19.08 19.53 10.19
CA THR A 379 20.18 19.63 9.23
C THR A 379 20.51 21.06 8.81
N GLY A 380 19.78 22.07 9.32
CA GLY A 380 19.95 23.46 8.89
C GLY A 380 19.64 23.69 7.41
N ALA A 381 18.74 22.90 6.82
CA ALA A 381 18.34 23.00 5.41
C ALA A 381 17.45 24.21 5.10
N ILE A 382 16.83 24.83 6.10
CA ILE A 382 15.84 25.90 5.90
C ILE A 382 16.45 27.24 6.25
N ILE A 383 16.25 28.22 5.38
CA ILE A 383 16.79 29.58 5.57
C ILE A 383 15.64 30.58 5.47
N VAL A 384 15.38 31.33 6.55
CA VAL A 384 14.36 32.39 6.59
C VAL A 384 15.04 33.77 6.67
N ASN A 385 14.56 34.75 5.90
CA ASN A 385 15.02 36.15 5.88
C ASN A 385 13.99 37.09 6.55
N PRO A 386 14.34 38.34 6.94
CA PRO A 386 15.64 38.99 6.79
C PRO A 386 16.66 38.52 7.84
N PHE A 387 17.92 38.78 7.54
CA PHE A 387 19.11 38.39 8.30
C PHE A 387 18.92 38.55 9.82
N LYS A 388 19.24 37.50 10.59
CA LYS A 388 19.32 37.60 12.05
C LYS A 388 20.51 38.51 12.38
N GLU A 389 20.29 39.69 12.93
CA GLU A 389 21.32 40.24 13.80
C GLU A 389 21.47 39.24 14.96
N ARG A 390 22.66 38.64 15.08
CA ARG A 390 22.98 37.83 16.26
C ARG A 390 22.96 38.79 17.45
N LEU A 391 21.85 38.85 18.18
CA LEU A 391 21.76 39.63 19.39
C LEU A 391 22.80 39.08 20.38
N PRO A 392 23.69 39.91 20.95
CA PRO A 392 24.79 39.47 21.81
C PRO A 392 24.36 38.82 23.14
N ARG A 393 23.05 38.60 23.37
CA ARG A 393 22.49 37.99 24.58
C ARG A 393 21.59 36.78 24.34
N THR A 394 21.33 36.37 23.09
CA THR A 394 20.71 35.06 22.85
C THR A 394 21.79 34.00 23.05
N ILE A 395 21.85 33.53 24.30
CA ILE A 395 22.56 32.37 24.83
C ILE A 395 23.26 31.57 23.74
N GLU A 396 24.58 31.57 23.80
CA GLU A 396 25.41 30.50 23.27
C GLU A 396 24.91 29.19 23.91
N CYS A 397 23.85 28.59 23.35
CA CYS A 397 23.71 27.15 23.38
C CYS A 397 24.80 26.66 22.43
N THR A 398 26.04 26.69 22.91
CA THR A 398 27.10 25.89 22.35
C THR A 398 26.54 24.49 22.21
N ARG A 399 26.35 24.04 20.97
CA ARG A 399 26.30 22.61 20.61
C ARG A 399 27.68 21.95 20.84
N GLU A 400 28.41 22.40 21.87
CA GLU A 400 29.61 21.78 22.40
C GLU A 400 29.16 20.98 23.62
N GLY A 401 28.50 19.88 23.30
CA GLY A 401 27.98 18.91 24.25
C GLY A 401 27.62 17.62 23.52
N VAL A 402 28.31 17.33 22.42
CA VAL A 402 28.35 16.01 21.80
C VAL A 402 29.44 15.26 22.55
N ASN A 403 29.04 14.41 23.50
CA ASN A 403 29.84 13.30 24.01
C ASN A 403 29.04 12.02 23.85
#